data_AF-A0A967GY47-F1
#
_entry.id   AF-A0A967GY47-F1
#
_cell.length_a   1.000
_cell.length_b   1.000
_cell.length_c   1.000
_cell.angle_alpha   90.00
_cell.angle_beta   90.00
_cell.angle_gamma   90.00
#
_symmetry.space_group_name_H-M   'P 1'
#
loop_
_entity.id
_entity.type
_entity.pdbx_description
1 polymer ?
#
loop_
_entity_poly.entity_id
_entity_poly.type
_entity_poly.pdbx_seq_one_letter_code
_entity_poly.pdbx_strand_id
1 'polypeptide(L)'
;MNFIGHAQTWWGNIDRNHEQAAMYPQGPVTPGGLTDRYLADYPNMFGDLSAGSGRNSLTRDEEHAREFLKRHQDKLLFGSDCPDRFGQGEQCIGANTLEILGRLVEDEPTLEKILGRNARRIMRL
;
A
#
# COMPACT_ATOMS: atom_id res chain seq x y z
N MET A 1 4.52 -13.36 -15.85
CA MET A 1 5.10 -13.29 -14.50
C MET A 1 4.58 -12.03 -13.84
N ASN A 2 4.15 -12.11 -12.58
CA ASN A 2 3.67 -10.96 -11.80
C ASN A 2 4.78 -10.50 -10.85
N PHE A 3 4.88 -9.20 -10.61
CA PHE A 3 5.82 -8.59 -9.67
C PHE A 3 5.05 -7.84 -8.59
N ILE A 4 5.50 -7.94 -7.34
CA ILE A 4 4.92 -7.24 -6.20
C ILE A 4 6.03 -6.35 -5.63
N GLY A 5 5.85 -5.04 -5.73
CA GLY A 5 6.77 -4.05 -5.19
C GLY A 5 6.58 -3.91 -3.68
N HIS A 6 7.70 -3.98 -2.96
CA HIS A 6 7.76 -4.05 -1.51
C HIS A 6 8.83 -3.10 -0.95
N ALA A 7 8.69 -2.78 0.34
CA ALA A 7 9.62 -2.05 1.20
C ALA A 7 9.71 -0.52 0.99
N GLN A 8 10.61 0.11 1.74
CA GLN A 8 10.71 1.56 1.96
C GLN A 8 10.84 2.36 0.69
N THR A 9 11.80 2.01 -0.18
CA THR A 9 12.06 2.76 -1.41
C THR A 9 10.92 2.60 -2.41
N TRP A 10 10.26 1.45 -2.47
CA TRP A 10 9.04 1.30 -3.25
C TRP A 10 7.96 2.28 -2.78
N TRP A 11 7.66 2.30 -1.48
CA TRP A 11 6.60 3.15 -0.94
C TRP A 11 6.98 4.63 -0.80
N GLY A 12 8.27 4.95 -0.72
CA GLY A 12 8.76 6.33 -0.80
C GLY A 12 8.54 6.93 -2.19
N ASN A 13 8.77 6.15 -3.24
CA ASN A 13 8.63 6.54 -4.64
C ASN A 13 7.19 6.66 -5.14
N ILE A 14 6.16 6.65 -4.28
CA ILE A 14 4.84 7.21 -4.64
C ILE A 14 4.94 8.74 -4.84
N ASP A 15 5.92 9.36 -4.19
CA ASP A 15 6.22 10.78 -4.27
C ASP A 15 7.22 11.05 -5.41
N ARG A 16 6.89 11.98 -6.32
CA ARG A 16 7.77 12.39 -7.41
C ARG A 16 9.11 12.93 -6.90
N ASN A 17 9.08 13.65 -5.78
CA ASN A 17 10.25 14.32 -5.23
C ASN A 17 10.91 13.50 -4.12
N HIS A 18 10.73 12.17 -4.12
CA HIS A 18 11.27 11.32 -3.08
C HIS A 18 12.81 11.36 -3.01
N GLU A 19 13.33 11.82 -1.88
CA GLU A 19 14.74 11.70 -1.52
C GLU A 19 15.06 10.25 -1.14
N GLN A 20 15.86 9.55 -1.95
CA GLN A 20 16.08 8.10 -1.80
C GLN A 20 16.78 7.70 -0.48
N ALA A 21 17.45 8.63 0.20
CA ALA A 21 18.05 8.39 1.50
C ALA A 21 17.02 8.38 2.65
N ALA A 22 15.83 8.98 2.45
CA ALA A 22 14.79 9.06 3.46
C ALA A 22 13.93 7.79 3.45
N MET A 23 14.32 6.79 4.25
CA MET A 23 13.65 5.47 4.25
C MET A 23 12.17 5.50 4.68
N TYR A 24 11.75 6.47 5.49
CA TYR A 24 10.36 6.64 5.91
C TYR A 24 9.95 8.12 5.76
N PRO A 25 9.74 8.58 4.51
CA PRO A 25 9.46 9.98 4.26
C PRO A 25 8.15 10.39 4.94
N GLN A 26 8.09 11.64 5.38
CA GLN A 26 6.97 12.24 6.10
C GLN A 26 6.39 13.41 5.30
N GLY A 27 5.13 13.75 5.60
CA GLY A 27 4.45 14.88 4.97
C GLY A 27 3.87 14.57 3.59
N PRO A 28 3.41 15.63 2.89
CA PRO A 28 2.62 15.50 1.67
C PRO A 28 3.35 14.78 0.53
N VAL A 29 2.59 14.05 -0.29
CA VAL A 29 3.09 13.31 -1.44
C VAL A 29 2.90 14.13 -2.71
N THR A 30 3.97 14.35 -3.47
CA THR A 30 3.85 15.05 -4.76
C THR A 30 3.46 14.08 -5.90
N PRO A 31 2.47 14.41 -6.76
CA PRO A 31 1.95 13.48 -7.77
C PRO A 31 2.97 13.03 -8.80
N GLY A 32 2.86 11.80 -9.30
CA GLY A 32 3.70 11.30 -10.41
C GLY A 32 5.01 10.62 -9.98
N GLY A 33 5.04 10.04 -8.78
CA GLY A 33 6.13 9.17 -8.35
C GLY A 33 6.25 7.90 -9.20
N LEU A 34 7.42 7.27 -9.16
CA LEU A 34 7.71 6.06 -9.95
C LEU A 34 6.74 4.92 -9.61
N THR A 35 6.39 4.74 -8.34
CA THR A 35 5.48 3.67 -7.92
C THR A 35 4.07 3.86 -8.46
N ASP A 36 3.55 5.09 -8.44
CA ASP A 36 2.26 5.45 -9.02
C ASP A 36 2.25 5.17 -10.54
N ARG A 37 3.34 5.52 -11.24
CA ARG A 37 3.53 5.24 -12.67
C ARG A 37 3.66 3.75 -12.96
N TYR A 38 4.44 3.00 -12.18
CA TYR A 38 4.62 1.57 -12.43
C TYR A 38 3.32 0.79 -12.25
N LEU A 39 2.53 1.14 -11.24
CA LEU A 39 1.19 0.60 -11.05
C LEU A 39 0.24 1.05 -12.17
N ALA A 40 0.40 2.21 -12.80
CA ALA A 40 -0.41 2.57 -13.96
C ALA A 40 0.03 1.82 -15.24
N ASP A 41 1.32 1.91 -15.57
CA ASP A 41 1.88 1.61 -16.88
C ASP A 41 2.07 0.10 -17.14
N TYR A 42 2.27 -0.70 -16.08
CA TYR A 42 2.59 -2.13 -16.23
C TYR A 42 1.46 -3.03 -15.70
N PRO A 43 0.80 -3.85 -16.55
CA PRO A 43 -0.34 -4.68 -16.15
C PRO A 43 0.03 -5.81 -15.18
N ASN A 44 1.31 -6.18 -15.11
CA ASN A 44 1.84 -7.23 -14.25
C ASN A 44 2.60 -6.70 -13.01
N MET A 45 2.48 -5.41 -12.72
CA MET A 45 3.05 -4.78 -11.52
C MET A 45 1.97 -4.54 -10.46
N PHE A 46 2.29 -4.92 -9.22
CA PHE A 46 1.43 -4.85 -8.05
C PHE A 46 2.22 -4.29 -6.86
N GLY A 47 1.55 -3.89 -5.78
CA GLY A 47 2.21 -3.43 -4.56
C GLY A 47 1.56 -4.02 -3.30
N ASP A 48 2.38 -4.43 -2.33
CA ASP A 48 1.89 -4.92 -1.05
C ASP A 48 1.90 -3.83 0.03
N LEU A 49 0.75 -3.61 0.64
CA LEU A 49 0.54 -2.72 1.77
C LEU A 49 0.90 -3.46 3.06
N SER A 50 2.19 -3.72 3.23
CA SER A 50 2.73 -4.44 4.37
C SER A 50 3.83 -3.68 5.10
N ALA A 51 4.18 -4.20 6.28
CA ALA A 51 5.21 -3.67 7.15
C ALA A 51 4.96 -2.21 7.55
N GLY A 52 5.95 -1.59 8.18
CA GLY A 52 5.93 -0.16 8.46
C GLY A 52 5.93 0.71 7.19
N SER A 53 6.47 0.21 6.08
CA SER A 53 6.63 1.00 4.84
C SER A 53 5.30 1.20 4.09
N GLY A 54 4.53 0.15 3.88
CA GLY A 54 3.19 0.23 3.32
C GLY A 54 2.27 1.05 4.21
N ARG A 55 2.31 0.83 5.53
CA ARG A 55 1.55 1.63 6.50
C ARG A 55 1.90 3.12 6.43
N ASN A 56 3.20 3.47 6.44
CA ASN A 56 3.66 4.85 6.35
C ASN A 56 3.18 5.53 5.06
N SER A 57 3.13 4.79 3.94
CA SER A 57 2.64 5.31 2.66
C SER A 57 1.17 5.76 2.72
N LEU A 58 0.36 5.14 3.60
CA LEU A 58 -1.05 5.45 3.80
C LEU A 58 -1.27 6.60 4.78
N THR A 59 -0.44 6.69 5.82
CA THR A 59 -0.68 7.62 6.95
C THR A 59 0.06 8.94 6.82
N ARG A 60 1.14 9.02 6.03
CA ARG A 60 1.91 10.27 5.90
C ARG A 60 1.15 11.39 5.18
N ASP A 61 0.20 10.99 4.33
CA ASP A 61 -0.69 11.87 3.56
C ASP A 61 -1.98 11.10 3.21
N GLU A 62 -3.01 11.24 4.05
CA GLU A 62 -4.27 10.49 3.90
C GLU A 62 -5.11 10.95 2.72
N GLU A 63 -5.05 12.24 2.35
CA GLU A 63 -5.76 12.76 1.18
C GLU A 63 -5.21 12.12 -0.09
N HIS A 64 -3.88 12.10 -0.23
CA HIS A 64 -3.23 11.37 -1.31
C HIS A 64 -3.56 9.87 -1.26
N ALA A 65 -3.53 9.25 -0.07
CA ALA A 65 -3.74 7.82 0.08
C ALA A 65 -5.14 7.37 -0.38
N ARG A 66 -6.20 8.14 -0.09
CA ARG A 66 -7.57 7.85 -0.56
C ARG A 66 -7.63 7.76 -2.07
N GLU A 67 -7.09 8.77 -2.75
CA GLU A 67 -7.07 8.80 -4.21
C GLU A 67 -6.16 7.71 -4.80
N PHE A 68 -5.01 7.43 -4.17
CA PHE A 68 -4.10 6.37 -4.60
C PHE A 68 -4.74 4.98 -4.51
N LEU A 69 -5.39 4.67 -3.38
CA LEU A 69 -6.10 3.41 -3.15
C LEU A 69 -7.22 3.22 -4.18
N LYS A 70 -7.97 4.28 -4.48
CA LYS A 70 -9.05 4.27 -5.48
C LYS A 70 -8.52 4.03 -6.89
N ARG A 71 -7.46 4.74 -7.30
CA ARG A 71 -6.84 4.61 -8.63
C ARG A 71 -6.23 3.23 -8.86
N HIS A 72 -5.58 2.65 -7.85
CA HIS A 72 -4.83 1.39 -7.95
C HIS A 72 -5.51 0.21 -7.26
N GLN A 73 -6.81 0.28 -7.01
CA GLN A 73 -7.57 -0.74 -6.26
C GLN A 73 -7.41 -2.17 -6.77
N ASP A 74 -7.14 -2.38 -8.06
CA ASP A 74 -6.94 -3.69 -8.68
C ASP A 74 -5.47 -4.14 -8.67
N LYS A 75 -4.57 -3.37 -8.07
CA LYS A 75 -3.12 -3.64 -8.04
C LYS A 75 -2.50 -3.66 -6.65
N LEU A 76 -3.29 -3.39 -5.61
CA LEU A 76 -2.84 -3.36 -4.23
C LEU A 76 -3.26 -4.60 -3.46
N LEU A 77 -2.40 -5.07 -2.57
CA LEU A 77 -2.60 -6.26 -1.75
C LEU A 77 -2.32 -5.94 -0.29
N PHE A 78 -3.18 -6.37 0.61
CA PHE A 78 -2.85 -6.38 2.04
C PHE A 78 -1.88 -7.53 2.37
N GLY A 79 -0.93 -7.26 3.27
CA GLY A 79 -0.11 -8.24 3.97
C GLY A 79 0.43 -7.63 5.25
N SER A 80 0.66 -8.40 6.31
CA SER A 80 1.18 -7.81 7.56
C SER A 80 2.68 -7.52 7.50
N ASP A 81 3.45 -8.45 6.90
CA ASP A 81 4.91 -8.53 7.00
C ASP A 81 5.41 -8.35 8.45
N CYS A 82 4.67 -8.94 9.38
CA CYS A 82 4.98 -8.91 10.81
C CYS A 82 4.51 -10.19 11.50
N PRO A 83 5.21 -10.60 12.59
CA PRO A 83 4.80 -11.77 13.36
C PRO A 83 3.40 -11.63 13.97
N ASP A 84 2.96 -10.38 14.22
CA ASP A 84 1.65 -10.03 14.75
C ASP A 84 1.16 -11.01 15.84
N ARG A 85 2.06 -11.33 16.78
CA ARG A 85 1.92 -12.46 17.72
C ARG A 85 0.59 -12.45 18.48
N PHE A 86 0.08 -11.26 18.77
CA PHE A 86 -1.16 -11.06 19.52
C PHE A 86 -2.34 -10.67 18.63
N GLY A 87 -2.12 -10.36 17.34
CA GLY A 87 -3.15 -9.95 16.40
C GLY A 87 -3.81 -8.60 16.71
N GLN A 88 -3.35 -7.87 17.73
CA GLN A 88 -3.99 -6.63 18.21
C GLN A 88 -2.98 -5.70 18.90
N GLY A 89 -3.40 -4.45 19.12
CA GLY A 89 -2.63 -3.42 19.81
C GLY A 89 -1.63 -2.67 18.92
N GLU A 90 -0.97 -1.67 19.48
CA GLU A 90 -0.10 -0.73 18.74
C GLU A 90 1.07 -1.42 18.02
N GLN A 91 1.52 -2.58 18.52
CA GLN A 91 2.62 -3.34 17.92
C GLN A 91 2.18 -4.24 16.76
N CYS A 92 0.88 -4.46 16.58
CA CYS A 92 0.34 -5.32 15.51
C CYS A 92 0.23 -4.53 14.21
N ILE A 93 1.18 -4.70 13.29
CA ILE A 93 1.17 -3.91 12.04
C ILE A 93 -0.05 -4.28 11.19
N GLY A 94 -0.41 -5.57 11.15
CA GLY A 94 -1.59 -6.04 10.43
C GLY A 94 -2.87 -5.37 10.89
N ALA A 95 -3.17 -5.42 12.20
CA ALA A 95 -4.41 -4.84 12.74
C ALA A 95 -4.50 -3.33 12.50
N ASN A 96 -3.41 -2.59 12.75
CA ASN A 96 -3.39 -1.14 12.51
C ASN A 96 -3.56 -0.81 11.02
N THR A 97 -2.95 -1.58 10.13
CA THR A 97 -3.09 -1.35 8.68
C THR A 97 -4.50 -1.68 8.19
N LEU A 98 -5.14 -2.73 8.73
CA LEU A 98 -6.54 -3.04 8.44
C LEU A 98 -7.48 -1.91 8.89
N GLU A 99 -7.26 -1.35 10.08
CA GLU A 99 -8.03 -0.21 10.57
C GLU A 99 -7.87 1.02 9.66
N ILE A 100 -6.63 1.33 9.27
CA ILE A 100 -6.33 2.43 8.33
C ILE A 100 -7.05 2.20 7.00
N LEU A 101 -6.97 1.00 6.43
CA LEU A 101 -7.67 0.68 5.18
C LEU A 101 -9.19 0.82 5.31
N GLY A 102 -9.78 0.36 6.41
CA GLY A 102 -11.21 0.53 6.67
C GLY A 102 -11.66 1.99 6.81
N ARG A 103 -10.75 2.88 7.24
CA ARG A 103 -11.00 4.34 7.34
C ARG A 103 -10.74 5.09 6.03
N LEU A 104 -9.78 4.65 5.23
CA LEU A 104 -9.36 5.33 4.01
C LEU A 104 -10.15 4.89 2.77
N VAL A 105 -10.59 3.63 2.70
CA VAL A 105 -11.36 3.11 1.57
C VAL A 105 -12.86 3.36 1.82
N GLU A 106 -13.51 4.07 0.89
CA GLU A 106 -14.90 4.50 1.05
C GLU A 106 -15.93 3.41 0.70
N ASP A 107 -15.58 2.46 -0.16
CA ASP A 107 -16.49 1.42 -0.63
C ASP A 107 -15.98 0.00 -0.34
N GLU A 108 -16.93 -0.86 0.08
CA GLU A 108 -16.66 -2.26 0.41
C GLU A 108 -16.07 -3.07 -0.77
N PRO A 109 -16.54 -2.91 -2.02
CA PRO A 109 -15.92 -3.61 -3.15
C PRO A 109 -14.43 -3.34 -3.33
N THR A 110 -14.00 -2.09 -3.22
CA THR A 110 -12.58 -1.71 -3.26
C THR A 110 -11.83 -2.33 -2.09
N LEU A 111 -12.39 -2.29 -0.88
CA LEU A 111 -11.74 -2.86 0.30
C LEU A 111 -11.54 -4.38 0.16
N GLU A 112 -12.56 -5.11 -0.27
CA GLU A 112 -12.48 -6.55 -0.53
C GLU A 112 -11.42 -6.92 -1.58
N LYS A 113 -11.23 -6.06 -2.61
CA LYS A 113 -10.16 -6.25 -3.60
C LYS A 113 -8.80 -6.25 -2.94
N ILE A 114 -8.53 -5.22 -2.16
CA ILE A 114 -7.24 -4.99 -1.48
C ILE A 114 -6.99 -6.06 -0.41
N LEU A 115 -8.01 -6.38 0.40
CA LEU A 115 -7.88 -7.33 1.51
C LEU A 115 -7.73 -8.78 1.07
N GLY A 116 -8.05 -9.14 -0.18
CA GLY A 116 -7.73 -10.49 -0.65
C GLY A 116 -8.18 -10.91 -2.03
N ARG A 117 -9.13 -10.24 -2.71
CA ARG A 117 -9.48 -10.69 -4.08
C ARG A 117 -8.32 -10.52 -5.05
N ASN A 118 -7.52 -9.46 -4.91
CA ASN A 118 -6.33 -9.28 -5.73
C ASN A 118 -5.31 -10.39 -5.49
N ALA A 119 -5.02 -10.73 -4.23
CA ALA A 119 -4.12 -11.83 -3.89
C ALA A 119 -4.54 -13.14 -4.55
N ARG A 120 -5.81 -13.54 -4.37
CA ARG A 120 -6.35 -14.77 -4.98
C ARG A 120 -6.24 -14.76 -6.50
N ARG A 121 -6.58 -13.64 -7.15
CA ARG A 121 -6.50 -13.48 -8.60
C ARG A 121 -5.07 -13.61 -9.14
N ILE A 122 -4.10 -12.93 -8.53
CA ILE A 122 -2.74 -12.84 -9.10
C ILE A 122 -1.86 -14.03 -8.71
N MET A 123 -2.14 -14.67 -7.57
CA MET A 123 -1.42 -15.83 -7.07
C MET A 123 -2.09 -17.17 -7.46
N ARG A 124 -3.31 -17.13 -8.00
CA ARG A 124 -4.11 -18.30 -8.41
C ARG A 124 -4.41 -19.24 -7.24
N LEU A 125 -4.87 -18.66 -6.13
CA LEU A 125 -5.30 -19.35 -4.91
C LEU A 125 -6.78 -19.74 -4.97
#